data_AF-A0A3C0WA97-F1
#
_entry.id   AF-A0A3C0WA97-F1
#
_cell.length_a   1.000
_cell.length_b   1.000
_cell.length_c   1.000
_cell.angle_alpha   90.00
_cell.angle_beta   90.00
_cell.angle_gamma   90.00
#
_symmetry.space_group_name_H-M   'P 1'
#
loop_
_entity.id
_entity.type
_entity.pdbx_description
1 polymer ?
#
loop_
_entity_poly.entity_id
_entity_poly.type
_entity_poly.pdbx_seq_one_letter_code
_entity_poly.pdbx_strand_id
1 'polypeptide(L)' 'MELIQQLSQELKLRPAQVEAAVRLLDEGNTIPFIARYRKEMTDSLDDAALRDLSDRLEYL' A
#
# COMPACT_ATOMS: atom_id res chain seq x y z
N MET A 1 8.51 11.43 -1.06
CA MET A 1 7.52 12.15 -0.21
C MET A 1 6.29 12.57 -1.02
N GLU A 2 6.45 13.26 -2.17
CA GLU A 2 5.33 13.64 -3.06
C GLU A 2 4.46 12.43 -3.47
N LEU A 3 5.06 11.34 -3.95
CA LEU A 3 4.31 10.15 -4.39
C LEU A 3 3.42 9.55 -3.29
N ILE A 4 3.95 9.38 -2.07
CA ILE A 4 3.20 8.86 -0.92
C ILE A 4 2.03 9.76 -0.55
N GLN A 5 2.22 11.09 -0.60
CA GLN A 5 1.16 12.06 -0.34
C GLN A 5 0.10 12.04 -1.43
N GLN A 6 0.49 11.95 -2.70
CA GLN A 6 -0.42 11.84 -3.83
C GLN A 6 -1.28 10.57 -3.72
N LEU A 7 -0.65 9.40 -3.54
CA LEU A 7 -1.34 8.12 -3.37
C LEU A 7 -2.27 8.13 -2.14
N SER A 8 -1.80 8.72 -1.03
CA SER A 8 -2.60 8.88 0.19
C SER A 8 -3.88 9.68 -0.06
N GLN A 9 -3.78 10.79 -0.80
CA GLN A 9 -4.93 11.64 -1.13
C GLN A 9 -5.89 10.95 -2.11
N GLU A 10 -5.37 10.35 -3.17
CA GLU A 10 -6.18 9.69 -4.21
C GLU A 10 -6.93 8.47 -3.68
N LEU A 11 -6.25 7.64 -2.88
CA LEU A 11 -6.80 6.38 -2.35
C LEU A 11 -7.47 6.56 -0.98
N LYS A 12 -7.46 7.79 -0.43
CA LYS A 12 -7.99 8.12 0.90
C LYS A 12 -7.39 7.23 2.01
N LEU A 13 -6.10 6.91 1.87
CA LEU A 13 -5.33 6.15 2.85
C LEU A 13 -4.45 7.11 3.66
N ARG A 14 -4.06 6.74 4.87
CA ARG A 14 -3.09 7.55 5.62
C ARG A 14 -1.70 7.38 5.01
N PRO A 15 -0.84 8.42 4.99
CA PRO A 15 0.50 8.32 4.42
C PRO A 15 1.32 7.14 4.98
N ALA A 16 1.18 6.85 6.28
CA ALA A 16 1.87 5.73 6.92
C ALA A 16 1.42 4.35 6.38
N GLN A 17 0.14 4.19 6.01
CA GLN A 17 -0.36 2.95 5.40
C GLN A 17 0.21 2.76 4.00
N VAL A 18 0.27 3.85 3.23
CA VAL A 18 0.85 3.85 1.88
C VAL A 18 2.34 3.54 1.95
N GLU A 19 3.08 4.23 2.82
CA GLU A 19 4.51 4.00 3.00
C GLU A 19 4.82 2.57 3.42
N ALA A 20 4.07 2.01 4.37
CA ALA A 20 4.24 0.62 4.79
C ALA A 20 3.92 -0.37 3.67
N ALA A 21 2.84 -0.15 2.92
CA ALA A 21 2.46 -1.00 1.80
C ALA A 21 3.50 -0.97 0.67
N VAL A 22 3.94 0.22 0.24
CA VAL A 22 4.97 0.40 -0.77
C VAL A 22 6.26 -0.31 -0.36
N ARG A 23 6.71 -0.11 0.89
CA ARG A 23 7.92 -0.77 1.39
C ARG A 23 7.82 -2.29 1.33
N LEU A 24 6.68 -2.87 1.73
CA LEU A 24 6.47 -4.31 1.69
C LEU A 24 6.44 -4.85 0.25
N LEU A 25 5.86 -4.10 -0.69
CA LEU A 25 5.87 -4.46 -2.12
C LEU A 25 7.29 -4.39 -2.70
N ASP A 26 8.07 -3.36 -2.36
CA ASP A 26 9.48 -3.22 -2.76
C ASP A 26 10.37 -4.34 -2.20
N GLU A 27 10.05 -4.84 -1.01
CA GLU A 27 10.68 -6.03 -0.41
C GLU A 27 10.30 -7.34 -1.14
N GLY A 28 9.43 -7.28 -2.15
CA GLY A 28 8.99 -8.43 -2.96
C GLY A 28 7.83 -9.23 -2.35
N ASN A 29 7.15 -8.68 -1.33
CA ASN A 29 5.96 -9.35 -0.79
C ASN A 29 4.79 -9.23 -1.77
N THR A 30 4.00 -10.30 -1.89
CA THR A 30 2.80 -10.28 -2.72
C THR A 30 1.61 -9.68 -1.98
N ILE A 31 0.65 -9.10 -2.71
CA ILE A 31 -0.59 -8.55 -2.11
C ILE A 31 -1.30 -9.55 -1.19
N PRO A 32 -1.56 -10.82 -1.59
CA PRO A 32 -2.22 -11.79 -0.71
C PRO A 32 -1.41 -12.10 0.55
N PHE A 33 -0.07 -12.05 0.46
CA PHE A 33 0.80 -12.25 1.62
C PHE A 33 0.72 -11.06 2.58
N ILE A 34 0.79 -9.83 2.07
CA ILE A 34 0.68 -8.61 2.89
C ILE A 34 -0.68 -8.58 3.59
N ALA A 35 -1.76 -8.76 2.82
CA ALA A 35 -3.13 -8.74 3.32
C ALA A 35 -3.38 -9.81 4.38
N ARG A 36 -2.64 -10.93 4.39
CA ARG A 36 -2.86 -12.01 5.35
C ARG A 36 -1.89 -12.02 6.54
N TYR A 37 -0.63 -11.63 6.32
CA TYR A 37 0.46 -11.83 7.28
C TYR A 37 1.17 -10.54 7.71
N ARG A 38 0.79 -9.37 7.15
CA ARG A 38 1.37 -8.06 7.46
C ARG A 38 0.33 -6.99 7.75
N LYS A 39 -0.91 -7.37 8.08
CA LYS A 39 -2.02 -6.44 8.39
C LYS A 39 -1.63 -5.38 9.42
N GLU A 40 -0.94 -5.76 10.49
CA GLU A 40 -0.57 -4.80 11.54
C GLU A 40 0.41 -3.73 11.04
N MET A 41 1.25 -4.05 10.05
CA MET A 41 2.19 -3.09 9.47
C MET A 41 1.51 -2.07 8.56
N THR A 42 0.42 -2.46 7.89
CA THR A 42 -0.34 -1.57 6.98
C THR A 42 -1.56 -0.95 7.66
N ASP A 43 -1.73 -1.12 8.97
CA ASP A 43 -2.96 -0.83 9.71
C ASP A 43 -4.22 -1.40 9.02
N SER A 44 -4.16 -2.70 8.77
CA SER A 44 -5.23 -3.55 8.27
C SER A 44 -5.77 -3.23 6.87
N LEU A 45 -4.92 -2.74 5.96
CA LEU A 45 -5.28 -2.71 4.53
C LEU A 45 -5.66 -4.13 4.06
N ASP A 46 -6.76 -4.21 3.31
CA ASP A 46 -7.22 -5.44 2.68
C ASP A 46 -6.65 -5.61 1.26
N ASP A 47 -6.92 -6.77 0.64
CA ASP A 47 -6.46 -7.09 -0.70
C ASP A 47 -6.91 -6.06 -1.76
N ALA A 48 -8.10 -5.48 -1.60
CA ALA A 48 -8.64 -4.51 -2.55
C ALA A 48 -7.85 -3.20 -2.47
N ALA A 49 -7.68 -2.64 -1.26
CA ALA A 49 -6.92 -1.41 -1.06
C ALA A 49 -5.43 -1.57 -1.47
N LEU A 50 -4.83 -2.73 -1.20
CA LEU A 50 -3.47 -3.03 -1.62
C LEU A 50 -3.32 -3.15 -3.14
N ARG A 51 -4.35 -3.67 -3.83
CA ARG A 51 -4.36 -3.77 -5.29
C ARG A 51 -4.55 -2.40 -5.94
N ASP A 52 -5.50 -1.60 -5.46
CA ASP A 52 -5.69 -0.23 -5.94
C ASP A 52 -4.41 0.60 -5.76
N LEU A 53 -3.72 0.42 -4.62
CA LEU A 53 -2.42 1.04 -4.37
C LEU A 53 -1.34 0.55 -5.34
N SER A 54 -1.21 -0.75 -5.53
CA SER A 54 -0.22 -1.34 -6.44
C SER A 54 -0.43 -0.89 -7.88
N ASP A 55 -1.67 -0.94 -8.36
CA ASP A 55 -2.03 -0.55 -9.73
C ASP A 55 -1.74 0.94 -9.96
N ARG A 56 -2.02 1.79 -8.94
CA ARG A 56 -1.74 3.22 -9.04
C ARG A 56 -0.25 3.53 -8.96
N LEU A 57 0.50 2.80 -8.14
CA LEU A 57 1.95 2.90 -8.03
C LEU A 57 2.64 2.55 -9.36
N GLU A 58 2.17 1.52 -10.06
CA GLU A 58 2.74 1.09 -11.35
C GLU A 58 2.49 2.11 -12.49
N TYR A 59 1.40 2.88 -12.39
CA TYR A 59 1.06 3.91 -13.38
C TYR A 59 1.86 5.21 -13.23
N LEU A 60 2.38 5.52 -12.04
CA LEU A 60 3.04 6.79 -11.70
C LEU A 60 4.57 6.70 -11.86
#